data_AF-A0A6B3MKB7-F1
#
_entry.id   AF-A0A6B3MKB7-F1
#
_cell.length_a   1.000
_cell.length_b   1.000
_cell.length_c   1.000
_cell.angle_alpha   90.00
_cell.angle_beta   90.00
_cell.angle_gamma   90.00
#
_symmetry.space_group_name_H-M   'P 1'
#
loop_
_entity.id
_entity.type
_entity.pdbx_description
1 polymer ?
#
loop_
_entity_poly.entity_id
_entity_poly.type
_entity_poly.pdbx_seq_one_letter_code
_entity_poly.pdbx_strand_id
1 'polypeptide(L)'
;MELDEQINNLIDNAPQDGTTPQAIEAIAPVLKLLAEQLNHLEYYILQNLDQGWVLTTLSNRANPDLEKNVIYAFPTVQDAANFHSDWDPQLMACGVPVTHILFQMLAIDTVTSTVFFDTPGNLAVGSEVSREDLRNLIQAQLQQIRSAPKSDSNNQPPDIA
;
A
#
# COMPACT_ATOMS: atom_id res chain seq x y z
N MET A 1 -11.14 11.10 4.83
CA MET A 1 -9.72 11.51 4.80
C MET A 1 -9.27 11.41 3.37
N GLU A 2 -8.83 12.52 2.78
CA GLU A 2 -8.32 12.56 1.40
C GLU A 2 -6.92 11.91 1.32
N LEU A 3 -6.47 11.52 0.13
CA LEU A 3 -5.18 10.83 -0.05
C LEU A 3 -3.99 11.61 0.52
N ASP A 4 -3.96 12.93 0.35
CA ASP A 4 -2.90 13.78 0.90
C ASP A 4 -2.88 13.76 2.44
N GLU A 5 -4.04 13.74 3.08
CA GLU A 5 -4.13 13.61 4.53
C GLU A 5 -3.64 12.24 5.01
N GLN A 6 -3.92 11.17 4.26
CA GLN A 6 -3.41 9.84 4.59
C GLN A 6 -1.87 9.78 4.49
N ILE A 7 -1.30 10.41 3.46
CA ILE A 7 0.15 10.48 3.29
C ILE A 7 0.79 11.30 4.42
N ASN A 8 0.23 12.47 4.74
CA ASN A 8 0.72 13.28 5.86
C ASN A 8 0.67 12.49 7.17
N ASN A 9 -0.38 11.70 7.40
CA ASN A 9 -0.45 10.84 8.58
C ASN A 9 0.69 9.81 8.63
N LEU A 10 1.08 9.20 7.49
CA LEU A 10 2.23 8.30 7.44
C LEU A 10 3.55 9.04 7.78
N ILE A 11 3.73 10.25 7.29
CA ILE A 11 4.93 11.07 7.53
C ILE A 11 5.00 11.51 8.99
N ASP A 12 3.89 12.02 9.53
CA ASP A 12 3.81 12.55 10.89
C ASP A 12 3.99 11.47 11.96
N ASN A 13 3.52 10.24 11.68
CA ASN A 13 3.65 9.10 12.60
C ASN A 13 4.90 8.25 12.34
N ALA A 14 5.73 8.60 11.37
CA ALA A 14 6.97 7.90 11.12
C ALA A 14 7.98 8.09 12.27
N PRO A 15 8.88 7.11 12.51
CA PRO A 15 10.03 7.30 13.38
C PRO A 15 10.80 8.57 13.01
N GLN A 16 10.93 9.50 13.96
CA GLN A 16 11.61 10.78 13.77
C GLN A 16 13.14 10.62 13.84
N ASP A 17 13.67 9.67 13.08
CA ASP A 17 15.10 9.32 13.01
C ASP A 17 15.89 10.17 11.97
N GLY A 18 15.21 11.14 11.36
CA GLY A 18 15.77 12.04 10.36
C GLY A 18 15.88 11.45 8.96
N THR A 19 15.42 10.21 8.71
CA THR A 19 15.47 9.56 7.39
C THR A 19 14.16 8.90 6.97
N THR A 20 13.42 8.31 7.91
CA THR A 20 12.18 7.58 7.62
C THR A 20 11.06 8.50 7.07
N PRO A 21 10.80 9.70 7.62
CA PRO A 21 9.79 10.61 7.07
C PRO A 21 10.11 11.01 5.62
N GLN A 22 11.38 11.28 5.31
CA GLN A 22 11.84 11.64 3.95
C GLN A 22 11.72 10.46 2.98
N ALA A 23 11.95 9.24 3.45
CA ALA A 23 11.75 8.05 2.64
C ALA A 23 10.27 7.87 2.26
N ILE A 24 9.35 8.14 3.20
CA ILE A 24 7.91 8.12 2.94
C ILE A 24 7.52 9.23 1.95
N GLU A 25 8.01 10.47 2.15
CA GLU A 25 7.80 11.57 1.21
C GLU A 25 8.26 11.21 -0.22
N ALA A 26 9.44 10.57 -0.34
CA ALA A 26 10.00 10.19 -1.64
C ALA A 26 9.14 9.16 -2.40
N ILE A 27 8.42 8.29 -1.69
CA ILE A 27 7.55 7.26 -2.29
C ILE A 27 6.08 7.65 -2.33
N ALA A 28 5.67 8.72 -1.64
CA ALA A 28 4.29 9.19 -1.58
C ALA A 28 3.61 9.34 -2.96
N PRO A 29 4.28 9.84 -4.03
CA PRO A 29 3.66 9.92 -5.35
C PRO A 29 3.21 8.54 -5.89
N VAL A 30 3.97 7.48 -5.61
CA VAL A 30 3.62 6.11 -6.03
C VAL A 30 2.43 5.59 -5.23
N LEU A 31 2.41 5.83 -3.91
CA LEU A 31 1.29 5.43 -3.06
C LEU A 31 -0.01 6.13 -3.49
N LYS A 32 0.04 7.42 -3.80
CA LYS A 32 -1.11 8.17 -4.34
C LYS A 32 -1.55 7.64 -5.70
N LEU A 33 -0.61 7.45 -6.64
CA LEU A 33 -0.90 6.95 -7.97
C LEU A 33 -1.67 5.63 -7.95
N LEU A 34 -1.26 4.69 -7.10
CA LEU A 34 -1.95 3.41 -6.96
C LEU A 34 -3.28 3.57 -6.23
N ALA A 35 -3.34 4.37 -5.16
CA ALA A 35 -4.57 4.61 -4.42
C ALA A 35 -5.67 5.27 -5.27
N GLU A 36 -5.32 6.16 -6.20
CA GLU A 36 -6.25 6.78 -7.15
C GLU A 36 -6.89 5.80 -8.14
N GLN A 37 -6.27 4.63 -8.34
CA GLN A 37 -6.80 3.56 -9.20
C GLN A 37 -7.74 2.62 -8.44
N LEU A 38 -7.83 2.75 -7.12
CA LEU A 38 -8.65 1.92 -6.25
C LEU A 38 -9.96 2.63 -5.92
N ASN A 39 -11.01 1.84 -5.67
CA ASN A 39 -12.37 2.36 -5.52
C ASN A 39 -12.66 3.02 -4.16
N HIS A 40 -11.87 2.74 -3.13
CA HIS A 40 -12.12 3.23 -1.77
C HIS A 40 -10.87 3.87 -1.15
N LEU A 41 -11.08 4.89 -0.33
CA LEU A 41 -10.02 5.54 0.44
C LEU A 41 -9.69 4.81 1.74
N GLU A 42 -10.60 3.96 2.21
CA GLU A 42 -10.46 3.13 3.40
C GLU A 42 -11.00 1.74 3.08
N TYR A 43 -10.27 0.72 3.54
CA TYR A 43 -10.68 -0.66 3.43
C TYR A 43 -10.59 -1.34 4.79
N TYR A 44 -11.34 -2.41 4.97
CA TYR A 44 -11.31 -3.25 6.15
C TYR A 44 -10.36 -4.42 5.90
N ILE A 45 -9.35 -4.56 6.76
CA ILE A 45 -8.42 -5.69 6.76
C ILE A 45 -8.74 -6.58 7.95
N LEU A 46 -8.76 -7.90 7.76
CA LEU A 46 -8.83 -8.84 8.87
C LEU A 46 -7.49 -8.91 9.60
N GLN A 47 -7.55 -8.78 10.93
CA GLN A 47 -6.39 -8.83 11.82
C GLN A 47 -6.67 -9.77 12.99
N ASN A 48 -5.64 -10.44 13.48
CA ASN A 48 -5.72 -11.19 14.74
C ASN A 48 -5.60 -10.25 15.96
N LEU A 49 -5.73 -10.82 17.17
CA LEU A 49 -5.64 -10.06 18.42
C LEU A 49 -4.27 -9.38 18.65
N ASP A 50 -3.21 -9.88 18.01
CA ASP A 50 -1.87 -9.29 18.01
C ASP A 50 -1.68 -8.22 16.92
N GLN A 51 -2.77 -7.80 16.26
CA GLN A 51 -2.79 -6.82 15.16
C GLN A 51 -2.06 -7.28 13.88
N GLY A 52 -1.72 -8.57 13.79
CA GLY A 52 -1.16 -9.19 12.60
C GLY A 52 -2.24 -9.38 11.53
N TRP A 53 -1.95 -8.96 10.29
CA TRP A 53 -2.89 -9.08 9.18
C TRP A 53 -3.03 -10.54 8.74
N VAL A 54 -4.27 -10.95 8.49
CA VAL A 54 -4.57 -12.31 8.01
C VAL A 54 -4.11 -12.44 6.57
N LEU A 55 -3.21 -13.40 6.33
CA LEU A 55 -2.75 -13.78 5.00
C LEU A 55 -3.50 -15.03 4.54
N THR A 56 -4.01 -15.00 3.33
CA THR A 56 -4.58 -16.18 2.67
C THR A 56 -3.57 -16.74 1.69
N THR A 57 -3.15 -17.98 1.91
CA THR A 57 -2.28 -18.70 0.97
C THR A 57 -3.12 -19.29 -0.15
N LEU A 58 -2.88 -18.82 -1.38
CA LEU A 58 -3.48 -19.34 -2.60
C LEU A 58 -2.47 -20.24 -3.29
N SER A 59 -2.72 -21.55 -3.29
CA SER A 59 -1.92 -22.51 -4.05
C SER A 59 -2.51 -22.68 -5.44
N ASN A 60 -1.66 -22.55 -6.48
CA ASN A 60 -2.10 -22.83 -7.84
C ASN A 60 -2.28 -24.34 -8.03
N ARG A 61 -3.51 -24.80 -8.34
CA ARG A 61 -3.79 -26.23 -8.58
C ARG A 61 -2.96 -26.85 -9.71
N ALA A 62 -2.55 -26.03 -10.69
CA ALA A 62 -1.73 -26.48 -11.81
C ALA A 62 -0.23 -26.48 -11.49
N ASN A 63 0.21 -25.70 -10.48
CA ASN A 63 1.59 -25.64 -10.05
C ASN A 63 1.67 -25.38 -8.53
N PRO A 64 1.58 -26.42 -7.69
CA PRO A 64 1.45 -26.29 -6.24
C PRO A 64 2.63 -25.56 -5.58
N ASP A 65 3.81 -25.56 -6.23
CA ASP A 65 5.01 -24.87 -5.75
C ASP A 65 4.92 -23.34 -5.89
N LEU A 66 3.91 -22.83 -6.61
CA LEU A 66 3.58 -21.41 -6.69
C LEU A 66 2.45 -21.10 -5.70
N GLU A 67 2.86 -20.80 -4.47
CA GLU A 67 2.00 -20.23 -3.44
C GLU A 67 2.06 -18.69 -3.51
N LYS A 68 0.89 -18.06 -3.42
CA LYS A 68 0.77 -16.61 -3.21
C LYS A 68 0.16 -16.35 -1.85
N ASN A 69 0.79 -15.49 -1.05
CA ASN A 69 0.15 -15.00 0.18
C ASN A 69 -0.52 -13.67 -0.11
N VAL A 70 -1.84 -13.64 0.05
CA VAL A 70 -2.68 -12.52 -0.34
C VAL A 70 -3.36 -11.93 0.89
N ILE A 71 -3.39 -10.61 0.94
CA ILE A 71 -4.20 -9.85 1.91
C ILE A 71 -5.49 -9.44 1.21
N TYR A 72 -6.63 -9.62 1.87
CA TYR A 72 -7.92 -9.16 1.36
C TYR A 72 -8.32 -7.85 2.02
N ALA A 73 -8.61 -6.85 1.18
CA ALA A 73 -9.08 -5.54 1.58
C ALA A 73 -10.55 -5.37 1.18
N PHE A 74 -11.41 -5.39 2.20
CA PHE A 74 -12.87 -5.40 2.04
C PHE A 74 -13.42 -3.96 2.07
N PRO A 75 -14.46 -3.62 1.29
CA PRO A 75 -15.02 -2.28 1.29
C PRO A 75 -15.89 -2.01 2.54
N THR A 76 -16.35 -3.06 3.23
CA THR A 76 -17.12 -2.94 4.47
C THR A 76 -16.69 -3.94 5.54
N VAL A 77 -16.95 -3.59 6.80
CA VAL A 77 -16.81 -4.50 7.95
C VAL A 77 -17.64 -5.78 7.77
N GLN A 78 -18.81 -5.69 7.13
CA GLN A 78 -19.70 -6.83 6.93
C GLN A 78 -19.15 -7.80 5.88
N ASP A 79 -18.52 -7.29 4.83
CA ASP A 79 -17.83 -8.11 3.83
C ASP A 79 -16.66 -8.88 4.46
N ALA A 80 -15.87 -8.21 5.31
CA ALA A 80 -14.81 -8.87 6.07
C ALA A 80 -15.36 -9.94 7.03
N ALA A 81 -16.47 -9.64 7.71
CA ALA A 81 -17.11 -10.57 8.64
C ALA A 81 -17.67 -11.83 7.97
N ASN A 82 -18.24 -11.67 6.77
CA ASN A 82 -18.86 -12.75 6.02
C ASN A 82 -17.87 -13.56 5.18
N PHE A 83 -16.60 -13.15 5.09
CA PHE A 83 -15.60 -13.79 4.24
C PHE A 83 -15.28 -15.23 4.69
N HIS A 84 -15.26 -15.47 6.01
CA HIS A 84 -15.09 -16.79 6.58
C HIS A 84 -16.45 -17.34 7.04
N SER A 85 -16.85 -18.49 6.49
CA SER A 85 -18.09 -19.19 6.85
C SER A 85 -18.17 -19.56 8.33
N ASP A 86 -17.00 -19.77 8.96
CA ASP A 86 -16.83 -19.99 10.38
C ASP A 86 -16.09 -18.78 10.96
N TRP A 87 -16.85 -17.79 11.44
CA TRP A 87 -16.28 -16.59 12.06
C TRP A 87 -15.41 -16.98 13.27
N ASP A 88 -14.10 -16.78 13.17
CA ASP A 88 -13.18 -16.94 14.29
C ASP A 88 -13.32 -15.69 15.20
N PRO A 89 -13.76 -15.86 16.46
CA PRO A 89 -13.94 -14.74 17.39
C PRO A 89 -12.63 -14.00 17.73
N GLN A 90 -11.47 -14.52 17.32
CA GLN A 90 -10.17 -13.87 17.49
C GLN A 90 -9.78 -12.97 16.32
N LEU A 91 -10.61 -12.91 15.27
CA LEU A 91 -10.41 -12.00 14.14
C LEU A 91 -11.25 -10.74 14.29
N MET A 92 -10.65 -9.62 13.92
CA MET A 92 -11.30 -8.32 13.88
C MET A 92 -11.06 -7.67 12.52
N ALA A 93 -12.10 -7.04 11.98
CA ALA A 93 -11.98 -6.21 10.79
C ALA A 93 -11.64 -4.78 11.22
N CYS A 94 -10.47 -4.30 10.81
CA CYS A 94 -9.98 -2.96 11.13
C CYS A 94 -10.00 -2.09 9.87
N GLY A 95 -10.56 -0.88 9.98
CA GLY A 95 -10.50 0.12 8.92
C GLY A 95 -9.07 0.66 8.78
N VAL A 96 -8.51 0.57 7.58
CA VAL A 96 -7.16 0.99 7.25
C VAL A 96 -7.20 1.89 6.03
N PRO A 97 -6.58 3.09 6.09
CA PRO A 97 -6.49 3.96 4.92
C PRO A 97 -5.72 3.28 3.78
N VAL A 98 -6.16 3.48 2.55
CA VAL A 98 -5.62 2.79 1.37
C VAL A 98 -4.11 3.02 1.20
N THR A 99 -3.60 4.22 1.49
CA THR A 99 -2.15 4.48 1.39
C THR A 99 -1.36 3.73 2.45
N HIS A 100 -1.94 3.49 3.62
CA HIS A 100 -1.31 2.72 4.70
C HIS A 100 -1.24 1.24 4.34
N ILE A 101 -2.27 0.72 3.65
CA ILE A 101 -2.25 -0.64 3.10
C ILE A 101 -1.10 -0.80 2.12
N LEU A 102 -1.01 0.09 1.14
CA LEU A 102 0.05 0.08 0.14
C LEU A 102 1.44 0.22 0.80
N PHE A 103 1.59 1.08 1.79
CA PHE A 103 2.85 1.22 2.53
C PHE A 103 3.21 -0.05 3.31
N GLN A 104 2.26 -0.62 4.05
CA GLN A 104 2.48 -1.80 4.88
C GLN A 104 2.84 -3.05 4.05
N MET A 105 2.35 -3.15 2.81
CA MET A 105 2.77 -4.21 1.88
C MET A 105 4.29 -4.25 1.65
N LEU A 106 5.00 -3.13 1.82
CA LEU A 106 6.46 -3.09 1.70
C LEU A 106 7.15 -3.78 2.88
N ALA A 107 6.54 -3.71 4.06
CA ALA A 107 7.10 -4.19 5.34
C ALA A 107 6.79 -5.67 5.63
N ILE A 108 5.72 -6.23 5.07
CA ILE A 108 5.36 -7.65 5.28
C ILE A 108 6.08 -8.50 4.24
N ASP A 109 7.18 -9.17 4.63
CA ASP A 109 8.01 -9.89 3.65
C ASP A 109 7.32 -11.05 2.94
N THR A 110 6.38 -11.70 3.61
CA THR A 110 5.67 -12.86 3.08
C THR A 110 4.54 -12.50 2.14
N VAL A 111 4.07 -11.25 2.12
CA VAL A 111 2.95 -10.84 1.26
C VAL A 111 3.38 -10.79 -0.20
N THR A 112 2.59 -11.42 -1.05
CA THR A 112 2.77 -11.38 -2.51
C THR A 112 1.92 -10.28 -3.12
N SER A 113 0.68 -10.11 -2.65
CA SER A 113 -0.25 -9.10 -3.16
C SER A 113 -1.36 -8.77 -2.17
N THR A 114 -2.08 -7.68 -2.45
CA THR A 114 -3.32 -7.32 -1.78
C THR A 114 -4.43 -7.21 -2.83
N VAL A 115 -5.58 -7.82 -2.56
CA VAL A 115 -6.78 -7.73 -3.40
C VAL A 115 -7.74 -6.75 -2.75
N PHE A 116 -8.01 -5.65 -3.46
CA PHE A 116 -8.94 -4.60 -3.05
C PHE A 116 -10.29 -4.84 -3.72
N PHE A 117 -11.30 -5.21 -2.94
CA PHE A 117 -12.63 -5.48 -3.47
C PHE A 117 -13.39 -4.19 -3.81
N ASP A 118 -14.06 -4.19 -4.94
CA ASP A 118 -14.57 -2.95 -5.53
C ASP A 118 -15.95 -2.56 -5.01
N THR A 119 -16.84 -3.54 -4.80
CA THR A 119 -18.25 -3.27 -4.50
C THR A 119 -18.68 -4.02 -3.24
N PRO A 120 -19.30 -3.34 -2.25
CA PRO A 120 -19.89 -3.99 -1.09
C PRO A 120 -20.82 -5.14 -1.46
N GLY A 121 -20.69 -6.28 -0.78
CA GLY A 121 -21.47 -7.49 -1.05
C GLY A 121 -21.04 -8.28 -2.29
N ASN A 122 -20.00 -7.84 -3.03
CA ASN A 122 -19.48 -8.55 -4.19
C ASN A 122 -17.96 -8.78 -4.08
N LEU A 123 -17.59 -9.97 -3.62
CA LEU A 123 -16.19 -10.40 -3.47
C LEU A 123 -15.64 -11.13 -4.70
N ALA A 124 -16.35 -11.10 -5.83
CA ALA A 124 -15.88 -11.68 -7.08
C ALA A 124 -15.09 -10.68 -7.94
N VAL A 125 -15.19 -9.39 -7.63
CA VAL A 125 -14.57 -8.31 -8.42
C VAL A 125 -13.69 -7.48 -7.50
N GLY A 126 -12.42 -7.37 -7.86
CA GLY A 126 -11.45 -6.56 -7.13
C GLY A 126 -10.19 -6.33 -7.96
N SER A 127 -9.45 -5.32 -7.54
CA SER A 127 -8.16 -4.95 -8.12
C SER A 127 -7.02 -5.55 -7.28
N GLU A 128 -6.15 -6.35 -7.90
CA GLU A 128 -4.96 -6.89 -7.23
C GLU A 128 -3.78 -5.93 -7.44
N VAL A 129 -3.16 -5.51 -6.33
CA VAL A 129 -1.87 -4.83 -6.36
C VAL A 129 -0.81 -5.82 -5.89
N SER A 130 0.17 -6.12 -6.74
CA SER A 130 1.28 -6.98 -6.35
C SER A 130 2.37 -6.18 -5.62
N ARG A 131 3.05 -6.82 -4.67
CA ARG A 131 4.21 -6.22 -3.98
C ARG A 131 5.36 -5.95 -4.96
N GLU A 132 5.51 -6.80 -5.97
CA GLU A 132 6.52 -6.65 -7.01
C GLU A 132 6.30 -5.38 -7.85
N ASP A 133 5.07 -5.16 -8.33
CA ASP A 133 4.73 -3.96 -9.11
C ASP A 133 4.91 -2.69 -8.30
N LEU A 134 4.46 -2.70 -7.03
CA LEU A 134 4.67 -1.58 -6.10
C LEU A 134 6.17 -1.27 -5.94
N ARG A 135 7.02 -2.28 -5.75
CA ARG A 135 8.48 -2.10 -5.65
C ARG A 135 9.09 -1.55 -6.94
N ASN A 136 8.64 -2.05 -8.09
CA ASN A 136 9.10 -1.60 -9.40
C ASN A 136 8.76 -0.11 -9.63
N LEU A 137 7.55 0.31 -9.28
CA LEU A 137 7.13 1.71 -9.36
C LEU A 137 7.93 2.61 -8.41
N ILE A 138 8.16 2.17 -7.16
CA ILE A 138 9.02 2.89 -6.20
C ILE A 138 10.44 3.03 -6.76
N GLN A 139 11.01 1.96 -7.31
CA GLN A 139 12.35 2.02 -7.88
C GLN A 139 12.43 3.01 -9.04
N ALA A 140 11.44 3.02 -9.94
CA ALA A 140 11.36 3.98 -11.03
C ALA A 140 11.26 5.42 -10.52
N GLN A 141 10.42 5.68 -9.51
CA GLN A 141 10.29 6.99 -8.87
C GLN A 141 11.62 7.47 -8.28
N LEU A 142 12.30 6.62 -7.52
CA LEU A 142 13.59 6.97 -6.90
C LEU A 142 14.69 7.23 -7.94
N GLN A 143 14.66 6.52 -9.08
CA GLN A 143 15.57 6.79 -10.20
C GLN A 143 15.29 8.15 -10.85
N GLN A 144 14.01 8.53 -11.01
CA GLN A 144 13.63 9.84 -11.54
C GLN A 144 14.10 10.98 -10.62
N ILE A 145 13.91 10.85 -9.31
CA ILE A 145 14.37 11.84 -8.33
C ILE A 145 15.90 12.03 -8.41
N ARG A 146 16.67 10.94 -8.59
CA ARG A 146 18.13 10.99 -8.73
C ARG A 146 18.61 11.59 -10.05
N SER A 147 17.81 11.46 -11.11
CA SER A 147 18.15 11.90 -12.47
C SER A 147 17.71 13.33 -12.76
N ALA A 148 16.86 13.92 -11.91
CA ALA A 148 16.43 15.30 -12.04
C ALA A 148 17.67 16.22 -11.94
N PRO A 149 17.93 17.09 -12.93
CA PRO A 149 19.04 18.02 -12.86
C PRO A 149 18.81 18.93 -11.64
N LYS A 150 19.80 18.97 -10.74
CA LYS A 150 19.88 20.04 -9.76
C LYS A 150 19.91 21.33 -10.55
N SER A 151 18.87 22.15 -10.46
CA SER A 151 18.91 23.51 -11.00
C SER A 151 19.99 24.27 -10.22
N ASP A 152 21.23 24.17 -10.69
CA ASP A 152 22.31 25.04 -10.28
C ASP A 152 21.89 26.46 -10.64
N SER A 153 21.46 27.17 -9.61
CA SER A 153 21.19 28.60 -9.61
C SER A 153 22.54 29.34 -9.61
N ASN A 154 23.39 29.07 -10.61
CA ASN A 154 24.56 29.89 -10.92
C ASN A 154 24.18 30.87 -12.03
N ASN A 155 23.30 31.80 -11.68
CA ASN A 155 23.07 33.01 -12.46
C ASN A 155 24.16 34.02 -12.09
N GLN A 156 25.39 33.77 -12.53
CA GLN A 156 26.47 34.75 -12.47
C GLN A 156 26.56 35.42 -13.86
N PRO A 157 26.22 36.71 -14.00
CA PRO A 157 26.29 37.38 -15.29
C PRO A 157 27.76 37.46 -15.76
N PRO A 158 28.01 37.39 -17.09
CA PRO A 158 29.35 37.55 -17.61
C PRO A 158 29.82 39.00 -17.38
N ASP A 159 30.96 39.13 -16.70
CA ASP A 159 31.72 40.38 -16.60
C ASP A 159 32.25 40.72 -18.00
N ILE A 160 31.83 41.88 -18.53
CA ILE A 160 32.29 42.40 -19.82
C ILE A 160 33.49 43.30 -19.51
N ALA A 161 34.70 42.78 -19.79
CA ALA A 161 35.95 43.55 -19.80
C ALA A 161 36.37 43.89 -21.23
#